data_AF-A0A2K3JJE8-F1
#
_entry.id   AF-A0A2K3JJE8-F1
#
_cell.length_a   1.000
_cell.length_b   1.000
_cell.length_c   1.000
_cell.angle_alpha   90.00
_cell.angle_beta   90.00
_cell.angle_gamma   90.00
#
_symmetry.space_group_name_H-M   'P 1'
#
loop_
_entity.id
_entity.type
_entity.pdbx_description
1 polymer ?
#
loop_
_entity_poly.entity_id
_entity_poly.type
_entity_poly.pdbx_seq_one_letter_code
_entity_poly.pdbx_strand_id
1 'polypeptide(L)'
;MYQKALMGFLSLSIFLLVVTTGFLPLTVGQDEPILIIDLYNSNDWNQHIEGIIFEGRTYDVVVSSENESVILDVNITMLETTYVTSLTEPYITINAPSFNESDSFVIIATKEGYQDATLELAVLKGELLVSTDRVVVEEKKEFEVAVTDQDGNPVEGAFVFVTEDASPLLTNMDGKAVVRAPEIDIFSTAAIQVIKSGYLPGSTTIRIEPVTGSLFEITEAQFLQILPILLALLVVIFSVIYVLVKQNRNQKTPGRNKPGTSSGEPHLPQPEKIHGTNNQARFSEKEKNKLTSTTSDSRVEEIRIPVQAKKKETTFLSDEKGDTQPSENEKLREDEWFKGQDYLRYKLDELTGKIDQQTDGKWFEGQHDTKHKVDETLKKNVKKKKSEEGIDN
;
A
#
# COMPACT_ATOMS: atom_id res chain seq x y z
N MET A 1 63.43 47.24 41.99
CA MET A 1 64.44 46.19 42.25
C MET A 1 64.18 45.10 41.22
N TYR A 2 65.17 44.79 40.38
CA TYR A 2 65.17 43.91 39.20
C TYR A 2 64.22 44.29 38.04
N GLN A 3 64.66 44.87 36.91
CA GLN A 3 65.67 44.52 35.90
C GLN A 3 65.07 43.80 34.67
N LYS A 4 65.25 44.47 33.52
CA LYS A 4 65.64 43.94 32.18
C LYS A 4 64.54 43.14 31.44
N ALA A 5 64.35 43.26 30.12
CA ALA A 5 65.18 43.72 29.01
C ALA A 5 64.22 44.17 27.87
N LEU A 6 64.41 45.33 27.25
CA LEU A 6 65.28 45.59 26.07
C LEU A 6 64.59 45.13 24.77
N MET A 7 63.96 46.08 24.07
CA MET A 7 64.39 46.60 22.75
C MET A 7 64.63 45.55 21.68
N GLY A 8 64.04 45.80 20.50
CA GLY A 8 64.82 45.58 19.29
C GLY A 8 64.02 45.44 18.01
N PHE A 9 64.10 46.48 17.20
CA PHE A 9 64.20 46.41 15.74
C PHE A 9 62.93 46.10 14.92
N LEU A 10 62.26 47.20 14.54
CA LEU A 10 61.97 47.43 13.13
C LEU A 10 63.29 47.31 12.34
N SER A 11 63.37 46.34 11.44
CA SER A 11 64.32 46.39 10.32
C SER A 11 63.77 45.64 9.12
N LEU A 12 63.34 46.45 8.17
CA LEU A 12 63.38 46.28 6.73
C LEU A 12 64.31 45.11 6.26
N SER A 13 63.73 44.08 5.65
CA SER A 13 64.44 43.24 4.67
C SER A 13 63.47 42.88 3.55
N ILE A 14 63.56 43.70 2.52
CA ILE A 14 63.08 43.48 1.16
C ILE A 14 64.08 42.50 0.50
N PHE A 15 63.59 41.72 -0.48
CA PHE A 15 64.30 40.79 -1.38
C PHE A 15 64.56 39.38 -0.83
N LEU A 16 63.73 38.42 -1.22
CA LEU A 16 64.04 37.52 -2.35
C LEU A 16 62.81 36.63 -2.66
N LEU A 17 61.85 37.15 -3.42
CA LEU A 17 60.80 36.34 -4.03
C LEU A 17 61.42 35.61 -5.24
N VAL A 18 62.15 34.52 -4.99
CA VAL A 18 62.44 33.55 -6.04
C VAL A 18 61.10 32.90 -6.36
N VAL A 19 60.48 33.39 -7.43
CA VAL A 19 59.39 32.67 -8.11
C VAL A 19 60.03 31.41 -8.68
N THR A 20 60.16 30.38 -7.85
CA THR A 20 60.21 29.01 -8.34
C THR A 20 58.83 28.76 -8.92
N THR A 21 58.67 29.04 -10.21
CA THR A 21 57.75 28.30 -11.08
C THR A 21 58.22 26.85 -11.05
N GLY A 22 57.95 26.18 -9.93
CA GLY A 22 57.85 24.74 -9.92
C GLY A 22 56.76 24.45 -10.94
N PHE A 23 57.16 23.80 -12.03
CA PHE A 23 56.26 22.97 -12.80
C PHE A 23 55.58 22.05 -11.80
N LEU A 24 54.43 22.48 -11.26
CA LEU A 24 53.44 21.52 -10.82
C LEU A 24 53.12 20.75 -12.09
N PRO A 25 53.46 19.45 -12.19
CA PRO A 25 52.92 18.68 -13.27
C PRO A 25 51.42 18.91 -13.21
N LEU A 26 50.85 19.46 -14.28
CA LEU A 26 49.44 19.23 -14.53
C LEU A 26 49.34 17.72 -14.64
N THR A 27 49.07 17.07 -13.51
CA THR A 27 48.42 15.77 -13.50
C THR A 27 47.11 16.06 -14.21
N VAL A 28 47.11 15.80 -15.52
CA VAL A 28 45.90 15.60 -16.29
C VAL A 28 45.05 14.72 -15.39
N GLY A 29 43.92 15.25 -14.92
CA GLY A 29 42.93 14.49 -14.20
C GLY A 29 42.41 13.42 -15.14
N GLN A 30 43.16 12.35 -15.29
CA GLN A 30 42.60 11.08 -15.68
C GLN A 30 41.69 10.73 -14.52
N ASP A 31 40.40 10.54 -14.80
CA ASP A 31 39.49 9.93 -13.84
C ASP A 31 40.18 8.68 -13.31
N GLU A 32 40.52 8.71 -12.03
CA GLU A 32 41.04 7.53 -11.36
C GLU A 32 39.93 6.48 -11.42
N PRO A 33 40.24 5.22 -11.80
CA PRO A 33 39.24 4.17 -11.86
C PRO A 33 38.57 3.98 -10.49
N ILE A 34 37.26 3.76 -10.50
CA ILE A 34 36.45 3.60 -9.30
C ILE A 34 36.49 2.14 -8.82
N LEU A 35 36.65 1.93 -7.51
CA LEU A 35 36.45 0.63 -6.87
C LEU A 35 34.96 0.39 -6.63
N ILE A 36 34.51 -0.85 -6.78
CA ILE A 36 33.16 -1.29 -6.46
C ILE A 36 33.27 -2.42 -5.43
N ILE A 37 32.53 -2.30 -4.32
CA ILE A 37 32.49 -3.34 -3.29
C ILE A 37 31.24 -4.17 -3.54
N ASP A 38 31.44 -5.43 -3.91
CA ASP A 38 30.37 -6.41 -4.09
C ASP A 38 30.33 -7.34 -2.89
N LEU A 39 29.12 -7.65 -2.44
CA LEU A 39 28.88 -8.56 -1.32
C LEU A 39 28.05 -9.76 -1.78
N TYR A 40 28.51 -10.96 -1.44
CA TYR A 40 27.84 -12.22 -1.76
C TYR A 40 27.57 -13.02 -0.50
N ASN A 41 26.50 -13.81 -0.49
CA ASN A 41 26.27 -14.79 0.56
C ASN A 41 27.32 -15.90 0.46
N SER A 42 28.10 -16.17 1.51
CA SER A 42 29.16 -17.19 1.44
C SER A 42 28.62 -18.61 1.18
N ASN A 43 27.34 -18.86 1.49
CA ASN A 43 26.68 -20.13 1.21
C ASN A 43 26.05 -20.20 -0.20
N ASP A 44 25.82 -19.05 -0.85
CA ASP A 44 25.26 -18.96 -2.20
C ASP A 44 25.78 -17.74 -2.96
N TRP A 45 26.86 -17.95 -3.72
CA TRP A 45 27.52 -16.91 -4.51
C TRP A 45 26.68 -16.35 -5.67
N ASN A 46 25.50 -16.93 -5.95
CA ASN A 46 24.57 -16.36 -6.93
C ASN A 46 23.71 -15.24 -6.33
N GLN A 47 23.73 -15.10 -5.00
CA GLN A 47 22.97 -14.09 -4.28
C GLN A 47 23.85 -12.88 -4.01
N HIS A 48 23.76 -11.88 -4.90
CA HIS A 48 24.31 -10.56 -4.66
C HIS A 48 23.48 -9.84 -3.59
N ILE A 49 24.17 -9.18 -2.65
CA ILE A 49 23.56 -8.54 -1.49
C ILE A 49 23.65 -7.03 -1.62
N GLU A 50 22.49 -6.38 -1.69
CA GLU A 50 22.39 -4.92 -1.79
C GLU A 50 21.91 -4.35 -0.46
N GLY A 51 22.83 -3.70 0.27
CA GLY A 51 22.48 -2.82 1.40
C GLY A 51 21.99 -3.48 2.69
N ILE A 52 21.63 -4.77 2.71
CA ILE A 52 21.07 -5.43 3.90
C ILE A 52 21.77 -6.77 4.19
N ILE A 53 22.23 -6.93 5.42
CA ILE A 53 22.81 -8.17 5.93
C ILE A 53 22.06 -8.65 7.18
N PHE A 54 22.07 -9.96 7.42
CA PHE A 54 21.43 -10.58 8.58
C PHE A 54 22.47 -11.00 9.61
N GLU A 55 22.20 -10.74 10.88
CA GLU A 55 23.11 -11.01 11.98
C GLU A 55 23.57 -12.47 12.02
N GLY A 56 24.85 -12.69 12.35
CA GLY A 56 25.42 -14.03 12.47
C GLY A 56 25.59 -14.79 11.15
N ARG A 57 25.19 -14.23 10.00
CA ARG A 57 25.48 -14.80 8.68
C ARG A 57 26.86 -14.40 8.18
N THR A 58 27.41 -15.25 7.31
CA THR A 58 28.70 -15.07 6.64
C THR A 58 28.51 -14.49 5.25
N TYR A 59 29.32 -13.50 4.89
CA TYR A 59 29.31 -12.85 3.59
C TYR A 59 30.72 -12.78 3.00
N ASP A 60 30.85 -12.93 1.69
CA ASP A 60 32.11 -12.78 0.98
C ASP A 60 32.16 -11.41 0.31
N VAL A 61 33.16 -10.63 0.67
CA VAL A 61 33.43 -9.29 0.14
C VAL A 61 34.39 -9.42 -1.03
N VAL A 62 33.99 -8.93 -2.19
CA VAL A 62 34.79 -8.89 -3.42
C VAL A 62 34.92 -7.44 -3.84
N VAL A 63 36.11 -7.03 -4.29
CA VAL A 63 36.30 -5.69 -4.86
C VAL A 63 36.53 -5.80 -6.35
N SER A 64 35.71 -5.11 -7.12
CA SER A 64 35.73 -5.09 -8.57
C SER A 64 35.98 -3.67 -9.10
N SER A 65 36.28 -3.57 -10.39
CA SER A 65 36.30 -2.31 -11.14
C SER A 65 34.97 -2.11 -11.87
N GLU A 66 34.75 -0.92 -12.45
CA GLU A 66 33.62 -0.65 -13.35
C GLU A 66 33.44 -1.66 -14.50
N ASN A 67 34.50 -2.37 -14.88
CA ASN A 67 34.47 -3.41 -15.91
C ASN A 67 34.20 -4.82 -15.33
N GLU A 68 33.69 -4.92 -14.12
CA GLU A 68 33.39 -6.17 -13.38
C GLU A 68 34.62 -7.08 -13.19
N SER A 69 35.83 -6.53 -13.36
CA SER A 69 37.08 -7.27 -13.17
C SER A 69 37.52 -7.16 -11.72
N VAL A 70 37.73 -8.31 -11.07
CA VAL A 70 38.20 -8.39 -9.67
C VAL A 70 39.57 -7.73 -9.53
N ILE A 71 39.70 -6.87 -8.52
CA ILE A 71 40.91 -6.14 -8.21
C ILE A 71 41.59 -6.76 -6.99
N LEU A 72 42.86 -7.09 -7.13
CA LEU A 72 43.69 -7.71 -6.10
C LEU A 72 44.53 -6.67 -5.34
N ASP A 73 45.16 -7.04 -4.23
CA ASP A 73 45.97 -6.15 -3.39
C ASP A 73 45.21 -4.89 -2.94
N VAL A 74 43.91 -5.06 -2.65
CA VAL A 74 43.03 -4.00 -2.13
C VAL A 74 43.02 -4.06 -0.61
N ASN A 75 43.16 -2.90 0.04
CA ASN A 75 43.01 -2.78 1.49
C ASN A 75 41.53 -2.61 1.82
N ILE A 76 40.94 -3.61 2.46
CA ILE A 76 39.53 -3.61 2.90
C ILE A 76 39.50 -3.38 4.40
N THR A 77 38.91 -2.28 4.84
CA THR A 77 38.79 -1.89 6.24
C THR A 77 37.34 -2.03 6.72
N MET A 78 37.16 -2.71 7.84
CA MET A 78 35.88 -2.95 8.51
C MET A 78 36.11 -3.05 10.03
N LEU A 79 35.24 -2.45 10.85
CA LEU A 79 35.36 -2.47 12.32
C LEU A 79 36.79 -2.17 12.84
N GLU A 80 37.46 -1.15 12.27
CA GLU A 80 38.85 -0.77 12.60
C GLU A 80 39.93 -1.80 12.25
N THR A 81 39.57 -2.90 11.58
CA THR A 81 40.50 -3.93 11.09
C THR A 81 40.67 -3.81 9.59
N THR A 82 41.91 -3.83 9.11
CA THR A 82 42.24 -3.78 7.68
C THR A 82 42.81 -5.11 7.23
N TYR A 83 42.26 -5.61 6.13
CA TYR A 83 42.67 -6.83 5.46
C TYR A 83 43.15 -6.50 4.04
N VAL A 84 43.97 -7.38 3.46
CA VAL A 84 44.53 -7.18 2.11
C VAL A 84 44.17 -8.38 1.25
N THR A 85 43.52 -8.15 0.11
CA THR A 85 43.22 -9.22 -0.85
C THR A 85 44.46 -9.65 -1.61
N SER A 86 44.52 -10.91 -2.06
CA SER A 86 45.69 -11.44 -2.79
C SER A 86 45.26 -12.38 -3.92
N LEU A 87 46.21 -12.76 -4.78
CA LEU A 87 45.98 -13.76 -5.84
C LEU A 87 45.41 -15.09 -5.33
N THR A 88 45.78 -15.49 -4.11
CA THR A 88 45.32 -16.74 -3.49
C THR A 88 43.99 -16.59 -2.76
N GLU A 89 43.69 -15.38 -2.29
CA GLU A 89 42.49 -15.04 -1.53
C GLU A 89 41.92 -13.72 -2.09
N PRO A 90 41.20 -13.79 -3.22
CA PRO A 90 40.70 -12.60 -3.92
C PRO A 90 39.47 -11.98 -3.25
N TYR A 91 38.94 -12.60 -2.20
CA TYR A 91 37.78 -12.18 -1.43
C TYR A 91 38.04 -12.35 0.07
N ILE A 92 37.20 -11.73 0.89
CA ILE A 92 37.27 -11.81 2.35
C ILE A 92 35.93 -12.24 2.89
N THR A 93 35.92 -13.29 3.71
CA THR A 93 34.72 -13.72 4.41
C THR A 93 34.56 -12.95 5.72
N ILE A 94 33.39 -12.35 5.91
CA ILE A 94 33.02 -11.56 7.08
C ILE A 94 31.82 -12.19 7.78
N ASN A 95 31.74 -12.00 9.10
CA ASN A 95 30.54 -12.33 9.86
C ASN A 95 29.78 -11.05 10.16
N ALA A 96 28.49 -11.03 9.82
CA ALA A 96 27.63 -9.93 10.18
C ALA A 96 27.55 -9.79 11.72
N PRO A 97 27.69 -8.56 12.26
CA PRO A 97 27.63 -8.34 13.70
C PRO A 97 26.22 -8.61 14.24
N SER A 98 26.07 -8.68 15.56
CA SER A 98 24.72 -8.76 16.15
C SER A 98 23.99 -7.42 16.00
N PHE A 99 22.70 -7.48 15.68
CA PHE A 99 21.83 -6.31 15.61
C PHE A 99 21.81 -5.52 16.92
N ASN A 100 21.95 -6.20 18.07
CA ASN A 100 21.94 -5.53 19.36
C ASN A 100 23.25 -4.76 19.65
N GLU A 101 24.32 -5.04 18.91
CA GLU A 101 25.61 -4.35 19.00
C GLU A 101 25.69 -3.18 18.01
N SER A 102 25.26 -3.41 16.76
CA SER A 102 25.21 -2.40 15.72
C SER A 102 24.08 -2.68 14.72
N ASP A 103 23.33 -1.65 14.35
CA ASP A 103 22.29 -1.69 13.31
C ASP A 103 22.84 -1.35 11.91
N SER A 104 24.12 -0.99 11.82
CA SER A 104 24.81 -0.64 10.58
C SER A 104 26.21 -1.23 10.53
N PHE A 105 26.72 -1.47 9.32
CA PHE A 105 28.04 -2.01 9.06
C PHE A 105 28.65 -1.31 7.84
N VAL A 106 29.88 -0.82 7.97
CA VAL A 106 30.57 -0.06 6.92
C VAL A 106 31.82 -0.79 6.47
N ILE A 107 31.97 -0.94 5.16
CA ILE A 107 33.14 -1.52 4.50
C ILE A 107 33.77 -0.44 3.64
N ILE A 108 35.08 -0.23 3.82
CA ILE A 108 35.86 0.74 3.04
C ILE A 108 36.94 0.00 2.27
N ALA A 109 37.00 0.17 0.95
CA ALA A 109 38.04 -0.40 0.10
C ALA A 109 38.93 0.72 -0.44
N THR A 110 40.25 0.56 -0.27
CA THR A 110 41.25 1.55 -0.70
C THR A 110 42.37 0.87 -1.48
N LYS A 111 42.84 1.52 -2.56
CA LYS A 111 43.99 1.05 -3.35
C LYS A 111 44.65 2.23 -4.07
N GLU A 112 45.97 2.27 -4.08
CA GLU A 112 46.73 3.33 -4.78
C GLU A 112 46.39 3.35 -6.28
N GLY A 113 46.08 4.54 -6.80
CA GLY A 113 45.69 4.75 -8.19
C GLY A 113 44.22 4.47 -8.49
N TYR A 114 43.40 4.25 -7.46
CA TYR A 114 41.94 4.09 -7.57
C TYR A 114 41.24 5.04 -6.60
N GLN A 115 40.01 5.41 -6.94
CA GLN A 115 39.13 6.08 -6.00
C GLN A 115 38.62 5.11 -4.93
N ASP A 116 38.68 5.52 -3.66
CA ASP A 116 38.18 4.73 -2.54
C ASP A 116 36.67 4.44 -2.66
N ALA A 117 36.26 3.24 -2.27
CA ALA A 117 34.87 2.83 -2.22
C ALA A 117 34.40 2.64 -0.78
N THR A 118 33.14 3.01 -0.52
CA THR A 118 32.49 2.81 0.78
C THR A 118 31.13 2.15 0.55
N LEU A 119 30.88 1.05 1.27
CA LEU A 119 29.61 0.34 1.27
C LEU A 119 29.05 0.36 2.69
N GLU A 120 27.87 0.96 2.84
CA GLU A 120 27.11 0.97 4.08
C GLU A 120 25.99 -0.07 4.00
N LEU A 121 25.88 -0.90 5.03
CA LEU A 121 24.94 -2.01 5.11
C LEU A 121 24.09 -1.85 6.37
N ALA A 122 22.79 -2.08 6.26
CA ALA A 122 21.90 -2.24 7.40
C ALA A 122 22.00 -3.69 7.92
N VAL A 123 22.18 -3.83 9.24
CA VAL A 123 22.18 -5.12 9.92
C VAL A 123 20.77 -5.39 10.42
N LEU A 124 20.24 -6.58 10.18
CA LEU A 124 18.92 -7.01 10.66
C LEU A 124 19.00 -8.40 11.31
N LYS A 125 18.04 -8.72 12.17
CA LYS A 125 17.87 -10.04 12.79
C LYS A 125 17.33 -11.08 11.81
N GLY A 126 16.49 -10.66 10.87
CA GLY A 126 15.80 -11.59 9.98
C GLY A 126 14.66 -10.97 9.18
N GLU A 127 13.88 -11.84 8.55
CA GLU A 127 12.66 -11.55 7.80
C GLU A 127 11.43 -12.01 8.59
N LEU A 128 10.36 -11.20 8.58
CA LEU A 128 9.09 -11.60 9.18
C LEU A 128 8.23 -12.35 8.17
N LEU A 129 7.82 -13.55 8.56
CA LEU A 129 6.83 -14.36 7.85
C LEU A 129 5.50 -14.28 8.60
N VAL A 130 4.42 -14.04 7.84
CA VAL A 130 3.09 -13.84 8.40
C VAL A 130 2.17 -14.95 7.90
N SER A 131 1.52 -15.64 8.82
CA SER A 131 0.54 -16.68 8.55
C SER A 131 -0.74 -16.42 9.32
N THR A 132 -1.87 -16.85 8.76
CA THR A 132 -3.18 -16.72 9.40
C THR A 132 -3.80 -18.09 9.58
N ASP A 133 -4.61 -18.26 10.63
CA ASP A 133 -5.36 -19.50 10.84
C ASP A 133 -6.44 -19.72 9.76
N ARG A 134 -6.87 -18.63 9.11
CA ARG A 134 -7.92 -18.62 8.09
C ARG A 134 -7.55 -17.71 6.92
N VAL A 135 -7.90 -18.16 5.73
CA VAL A 135 -7.80 -17.37 4.49
C VAL A 135 -9.06 -16.52 4.27
N VAL A 136 -10.21 -16.98 4.78
CA VAL A 136 -11.51 -16.32 4.68
C VAL A 136 -12.08 -16.11 6.08
N VAL A 137 -12.44 -14.87 6.41
CA VAL A 137 -12.96 -14.46 7.72
C VAL A 137 -14.25 -13.67 7.51
N GLU A 138 -15.26 -13.90 8.35
CA GLU A 138 -16.46 -13.04 8.32
C GLU A 138 -16.17 -11.70 9.00
N GLU A 139 -16.80 -10.62 8.57
CA GLU A 139 -16.65 -9.31 9.21
C GLU A 139 -16.89 -9.38 10.73
N LYS A 140 -16.19 -8.52 11.47
CA LYS A 140 -16.28 -8.41 12.94
C LYS A 140 -15.91 -9.69 13.70
N LYS A 141 -15.59 -10.82 13.05
CA LYS A 141 -15.06 -12.02 13.70
C LYS A 141 -13.58 -11.87 13.98
N GLU A 142 -13.15 -12.55 15.03
CA GLU A 142 -11.75 -12.65 15.39
C GLU A 142 -11.08 -13.81 14.64
N PHE A 143 -9.82 -13.61 14.28
CA PHE A 143 -8.94 -14.58 13.67
C PHE A 143 -7.51 -14.41 14.22
N GLU A 144 -6.68 -15.44 14.06
CA GLU A 144 -5.33 -15.45 14.62
C GLU A 144 -4.30 -15.18 13.53
N VAL A 145 -3.38 -14.27 13.81
CA VAL A 145 -2.20 -13.99 12.99
C VAL A 145 -0.98 -14.51 13.74
N ALA A 146 -0.23 -15.40 13.13
CA ALA A 146 1.04 -15.90 13.64
C ALA A 146 2.20 -15.31 12.83
N VAL A 147 3.17 -14.78 13.55
CA VAL A 147 4.37 -14.12 13.02
C VAL A 147 5.59 -14.93 13.45
N THR A 148 6.35 -15.38 12.46
CA THR A 148 7.61 -16.10 12.66
C THR A 148 8.76 -15.41 11.95
N ASP A 149 9.99 -15.72 12.36
CA ASP A 149 11.17 -15.38 11.58
C ASP A 149 11.36 -16.37 10.40
N GLN A 150 12.41 -16.17 9.60
CA GLN A 150 12.76 -17.06 8.50
C GLN A 150 13.13 -18.49 8.92
N ASP A 151 13.49 -18.68 10.20
CA ASP A 151 13.88 -19.96 10.77
C ASP A 151 12.67 -20.68 11.42
N GLY A 152 11.48 -20.07 11.39
CA GLY A 152 10.24 -20.60 11.92
C GLY A 152 10.05 -20.36 13.42
N ASN A 153 10.89 -19.54 14.06
CA ASN A 153 10.72 -19.20 15.46
C ASN A 153 9.65 -18.12 15.64
N PRO A 154 8.84 -18.19 16.70
CA PRO A 154 7.83 -17.18 16.99
C PRO A 154 8.47 -15.83 17.35
N VAL A 155 7.90 -14.75 16.82
CA VAL A 155 8.40 -13.39 17.06
C VAL A 155 7.45 -12.63 17.99
N GLU A 156 7.85 -12.49 19.25
CA GLU A 156 7.10 -11.73 20.27
C GLU A 156 7.16 -10.22 20.03
N GLY A 157 6.09 -9.49 20.32
CA GLY A 157 6.07 -8.02 20.30
C GLY A 157 6.27 -7.40 18.90
N ALA A 158 5.88 -8.09 17.84
CA ALA A 158 5.75 -7.53 16.50
C ALA A 158 4.42 -6.75 16.39
N PHE A 159 4.44 -5.63 15.69
CA PHE A 159 3.23 -4.83 15.43
C PHE A 159 2.51 -5.36 14.20
N VAL A 160 1.25 -5.73 14.35
CA VAL A 160 0.36 -6.26 13.31
C VAL A 160 -0.70 -5.22 12.96
N PHE A 161 -0.80 -4.89 11.67
CA PHE A 161 -1.77 -3.97 11.08
C PHE A 161 -2.62 -4.74 10.07
N VAL A 162 -3.96 -4.67 10.15
CA VAL A 162 -4.87 -5.36 9.20
C VAL A 162 -5.46 -4.42 8.15
N THR A 163 -5.41 -3.12 8.42
CA THR A 163 -5.71 -2.03 7.49
C THR A 163 -4.84 -0.83 7.86
N GLU A 164 -4.64 0.10 6.92
CA GLU A 164 -3.81 1.30 7.15
C GLU A 164 -4.31 2.15 8.33
N ASP A 165 -5.62 2.14 8.59
CA ASP A 165 -6.27 2.92 9.66
C ASP A 165 -6.42 2.14 10.99
N ALA A 166 -6.03 0.85 11.03
CA ALA A 166 -6.19 0.04 12.24
C ALA A 166 -5.13 0.37 13.29
N SER A 167 -5.54 0.35 14.57
CA SER A 167 -4.58 0.40 15.68
C SER A 167 -3.70 -0.85 15.67
N PRO A 168 -2.38 -0.72 15.84
CA PRO A 168 -1.49 -1.87 15.82
C PRO A 168 -1.75 -2.79 17.01
N LEU A 169 -1.69 -4.09 16.74
CA LEU A 169 -1.76 -5.15 17.75
C LEU A 169 -0.36 -5.74 17.96
N LEU A 170 -0.02 -6.09 19.19
CA LEU A 170 1.26 -6.72 19.50
C LEU A 170 1.11 -8.24 19.55
N THR A 171 2.08 -8.96 18.97
CA THR A 171 2.18 -10.41 19.14
C THR A 171 2.62 -10.78 20.55
N ASN A 172 2.09 -11.90 21.06
CA ASN A 172 2.46 -12.48 22.35
C ASN A 172 3.78 -13.29 22.27
N MET A 173 4.18 -13.94 23.37
CA MET A 173 5.39 -14.79 23.43
C MET A 173 5.40 -15.94 22.40
N ASP A 174 4.22 -16.40 21.96
CA ASP A 174 4.09 -17.45 20.93
C ASP A 174 4.06 -16.87 19.50
N GLY A 175 4.35 -15.57 19.35
CA GLY A 175 4.34 -14.88 18.06
C GLY A 175 2.95 -14.66 17.49
N LYS A 176 1.90 -14.71 18.32
CA LYS A 176 0.50 -14.67 17.89
C LYS A 176 -0.20 -13.38 18.29
N ALA A 177 -1.06 -12.88 17.42
CA ALA A 177 -1.99 -11.78 17.69
C ALA A 177 -3.40 -12.17 17.29
N VAL A 178 -4.37 -11.94 18.18
CA VAL A 178 -5.80 -12.08 17.86
C VAL A 178 -6.28 -10.77 17.27
N VAL A 179 -6.76 -10.82 16.04
CA VAL A 179 -7.22 -9.63 15.32
C VAL A 179 -8.68 -9.77 14.95
N ARG A 180 -9.42 -8.65 15.00
CA ARG A 180 -10.82 -8.58 14.60
C ARG A 180 -10.92 -8.08 13.17
N ALA A 181 -11.63 -8.80 12.31
CA ALA A 181 -11.87 -8.40 10.94
C ALA A 181 -12.66 -7.07 10.89
N PRO A 182 -12.26 -6.12 10.02
CA PRO A 182 -13.02 -4.87 9.82
C PRO A 182 -14.45 -5.13 9.32
N GLU A 183 -15.31 -4.15 9.53
CA GLU A 183 -16.67 -4.11 9.00
C GLU A 183 -16.63 -3.74 7.51
N ILE A 184 -17.38 -4.48 6.69
CA ILE A 184 -17.38 -4.32 5.24
C ILE A 184 -18.77 -4.52 4.66
N ASP A 185 -19.19 -3.63 3.77
CA ASP A 185 -20.50 -3.72 3.10
C ASP A 185 -20.53 -4.77 1.97
N ILE A 186 -19.37 -5.01 1.34
CA ILE A 186 -19.16 -6.00 0.29
C ILE A 186 -17.87 -6.76 0.57
N PHE A 187 -17.76 -8.00 0.05
CA PHE A 187 -16.54 -8.79 0.21
C PHE A 187 -15.29 -7.98 -0.20
N SER A 188 -14.25 -8.05 0.62
CA SER A 188 -13.04 -7.25 0.45
C SER A 188 -11.79 -8.06 0.81
N THR A 189 -10.65 -7.66 0.26
CA THR A 189 -9.34 -8.22 0.62
C THR A 189 -8.65 -7.25 1.56
N ALA A 190 -8.28 -7.71 2.75
CA ALA A 190 -7.52 -6.93 3.72
C ALA A 190 -6.04 -7.35 3.70
N ALA A 191 -5.14 -6.37 3.70
CA ALA A 191 -3.70 -6.59 3.76
C ALA A 191 -3.23 -6.54 5.22
N ILE A 192 -2.62 -7.63 5.67
CA ILE A 192 -2.02 -7.73 6.99
C ILE A 192 -0.54 -7.39 6.85
N GLN A 193 -0.10 -6.31 7.46
CA GLN A 193 1.30 -5.89 7.50
C GLN A 193 1.85 -6.09 8.90
N VAL A 194 3.09 -6.56 8.98
CA VAL A 194 3.76 -6.80 10.25
C VAL A 194 5.13 -6.15 10.24
N ILE A 195 5.41 -5.36 11.27
CA ILE A 195 6.68 -4.66 11.44
C ILE A 195 7.24 -4.93 12.83
N LYS A 196 8.56 -5.06 12.90
CA LYS A 196 9.31 -5.14 14.16
C LYS A 196 10.69 -4.55 13.95
N SER A 197 11.16 -3.77 14.93
CA SER A 197 12.52 -3.23 14.89
C SER A 197 13.55 -4.36 14.76
N GLY A 198 14.48 -4.17 13.84
CA GLY A 198 15.52 -5.14 13.51
C GLY A 198 15.07 -6.28 12.61
N TYR A 199 13.86 -6.27 12.05
CA TYR A 199 13.44 -7.25 11.06
C TYR A 199 12.95 -6.59 9.77
N LEU A 200 13.08 -7.29 8.65
CA LEU A 200 12.39 -6.93 7.43
C LEU A 200 10.88 -7.09 7.60
N PRO A 201 10.07 -6.12 7.15
CA PRO A 201 8.62 -6.17 7.30
C PRO A 201 8.02 -7.32 6.50
N GLY A 202 7.00 -7.95 7.08
CA GLY A 202 6.25 -9.05 6.46
C GLY A 202 4.84 -8.61 6.08
N SER A 203 4.25 -9.25 5.07
CA SER A 203 2.84 -9.03 4.75
C SER A 203 2.13 -10.27 4.23
N THR A 204 0.82 -10.34 4.44
CA THR A 204 -0.07 -11.35 3.86
C THR A 204 -1.44 -10.74 3.58
N THR A 205 -2.31 -11.47 2.89
CA THR A 205 -3.66 -10.99 2.57
C THR A 205 -4.70 -12.01 3.00
N ILE A 206 -5.85 -11.49 3.45
CA ILE A 206 -7.02 -12.30 3.80
C ILE A 206 -8.25 -11.79 3.07
N ARG A 207 -9.22 -12.67 2.84
CA ARG A 207 -10.52 -12.31 2.31
C ARG A 207 -11.52 -12.17 3.43
N ILE A 208 -12.27 -11.07 3.43
CA ILE A 208 -13.32 -10.80 4.40
C ILE A 208 -14.67 -10.90 3.70
N GLU A 209 -15.61 -11.62 4.32
CA GLU A 209 -16.99 -11.76 3.83
C GLU A 209 -17.98 -11.07 4.76
N PRO A 210 -18.99 -10.37 4.22
CA PRO A 210 -20.03 -9.75 5.05
C PRO A 210 -20.84 -10.84 5.75
N VAL A 211 -21.25 -10.59 7.00
CA VAL A 211 -22.12 -11.50 7.74
C VAL A 211 -23.50 -11.37 7.12
N THR A 212 -23.92 -12.39 6.38
CA THR A 212 -25.25 -12.46 5.75
C THR A 212 -26.34 -12.54 6.81
N GLY A 213 -26.72 -11.40 7.37
CA GLY A 213 -27.61 -11.32 8.53
C GLY A 213 -28.24 -9.95 8.78
N SER A 214 -27.86 -8.91 8.04
CA SER A 214 -28.59 -7.65 8.08
C SER A 214 -29.89 -7.78 7.29
N LEU A 215 -31.03 -7.70 7.99
CA LEU A 215 -32.39 -7.72 7.41
C LEU A 215 -32.67 -6.57 6.42
N PHE A 216 -31.66 -5.75 6.09
CA PHE A 216 -31.74 -4.61 5.20
C PHE A 216 -30.56 -4.52 4.21
N GLU A 217 -29.93 -5.63 3.80
CA GLU A 217 -29.13 -5.67 2.56
C GLU A 217 -30.06 -5.65 1.33
N ILE A 218 -30.95 -4.68 1.28
CA ILE A 218 -31.71 -4.39 0.09
C ILE A 218 -30.80 -3.48 -0.72
N THR A 219 -30.10 -4.05 -1.70
CA THR A 219 -29.38 -3.25 -2.70
C THR A 219 -30.33 -2.21 -3.31
N GLU A 220 -29.82 -1.05 -3.75
CA GLU A 220 -30.65 0.03 -4.29
C GLU A 220 -31.59 -0.45 -5.41
N ALA A 221 -31.13 -1.41 -6.22
CA ALA A 221 -31.91 -2.09 -7.24
C ALA A 221 -33.07 -2.94 -6.66
N GLN A 222 -32.83 -3.69 -5.59
CA GLN A 222 -33.86 -4.47 -4.90
C GLN A 222 -34.86 -3.56 -4.16
N PHE A 223 -34.41 -2.40 -3.68
CA PHE A 223 -35.26 -1.44 -2.98
C PHE A 223 -36.30 -0.85 -3.94
N LEU A 224 -35.86 -0.45 -5.14
CA LEU A 224 -36.75 0.00 -6.19
C LEU A 224 -37.73 -1.09 -6.66
N GLN A 225 -37.33 -2.37 -6.59
CA GLN A 225 -38.20 -3.49 -6.95
C GLN A 225 -39.25 -3.79 -5.86
N ILE A 226 -38.91 -3.57 -4.58
CA ILE A 226 -39.82 -3.79 -3.43
C ILE A 226 -40.69 -2.55 -3.15
N LEU A 227 -40.29 -1.36 -3.61
CA LEU A 227 -41.01 -0.09 -3.45
C LEU A 227 -42.51 -0.15 -3.82
N PRO A 228 -42.93 -0.75 -4.96
CA PRO A 228 -44.35 -0.79 -5.34
C PRO A 228 -45.17 -1.67 -4.39
N ILE A 229 -44.58 -2.75 -3.89
CA ILE A 229 -45.22 -3.67 -2.93
C ILE A 229 -45.39 -2.95 -1.60
N LEU A 230 -44.35 -2.24 -1.14
CA LEU A 230 -44.39 -1.47 0.10
C LEU A 230 -45.40 -0.32 0.03
N LEU A 231 -45.47 0.38 -1.11
CA LEU A 231 -46.47 1.43 -1.37
C LEU A 231 -47.89 0.85 -1.36
N ALA A 232 -48.13 -0.29 -2.01
CA ALA A 232 -49.43 -0.95 -2.01
C ALA A 232 -49.88 -1.35 -0.60
N LEU A 233 -48.97 -1.90 0.21
CA LEU A 233 -49.23 -2.30 1.59
C LEU A 233 -49.57 -1.07 2.46
N LEU A 234 -48.84 0.02 2.27
CA LEU A 234 -49.10 1.30 2.92
C LEU A 234 -50.49 1.85 2.56
N VAL A 235 -50.90 1.81 1.28
CA VAL A 235 -52.25 2.22 0.86
C VAL A 235 -53.35 1.38 1.52
N VAL A 236 -53.14 0.07 1.67
CA VAL A 236 -54.10 -0.82 2.36
C VAL A 236 -54.20 -0.45 3.84
N ILE A 237 -53.06 -0.23 4.52
CA ILE A 237 -53.04 0.21 5.93
C ILE A 237 -53.78 1.54 6.09
N PHE A 238 -53.50 2.53 5.23
CA PHE A 238 -54.21 3.81 5.26
C PHE A 238 -55.70 3.67 5.00
N SER A 239 -56.11 2.76 4.11
CA SER A 239 -57.52 2.48 3.83
C SER A 239 -58.23 1.89 5.05
N VAL A 240 -57.60 0.94 5.75
CA VAL A 240 -58.13 0.36 6.99
C VAL A 240 -58.24 1.42 8.09
N ILE A 241 -57.18 2.23 8.29
CA ILE A 241 -57.19 3.33 9.26
C ILE A 241 -58.29 4.34 8.92
N TYR A 242 -58.44 4.71 7.65
CA TYR A 242 -59.48 5.63 7.20
C TYR A 242 -60.89 5.11 7.52
N VAL A 243 -61.15 3.83 7.26
CA VAL A 243 -62.43 3.18 7.60
C VAL A 243 -62.68 3.19 9.10
N LEU A 244 -61.67 2.86 9.91
CA LEU A 244 -61.76 2.88 11.38
C LEU A 244 -62.04 4.28 11.93
N VAL A 245 -61.36 5.31 11.40
CA VAL A 245 -61.58 6.72 11.78
C VAL A 245 -62.98 7.18 11.37
N LYS A 246 -63.45 6.80 10.18
CA LYS A 246 -64.80 7.13 9.69
C LYS A 246 -65.91 6.46 10.51
N GLN A 247 -65.73 5.19 10.89
CA GLN A 247 -66.69 4.48 11.75
C GLN A 247 -66.79 5.14 13.14
N ASN A 248 -65.67 5.57 13.73
CA ASN A 248 -65.67 6.24 15.02
C ASN A 248 -66.33 7.64 14.99
N ARG A 249 -66.28 8.35 13.86
CA ARG A 249 -66.96 9.66 13.70
C ARG A 249 -68.49 9.56 13.64
N ASN A 250 -69.04 8.46 13.13
CA ASN A 250 -70.49 8.30 12.96
C ASN A 250 -71.21 7.77 14.23
N GLN A 251 -70.48 7.38 15.28
CA GLN A 251 -71.07 6.88 16.53
C GLN A 251 -71.22 7.95 17.63
N LYS A 252 -70.90 9.22 17.35
CA LYS A 252 -71.12 10.33 18.30
C LYS A 252 -72.28 11.23 17.87
N THR A 253 -73.50 10.75 18.11
CA THR A 253 -74.69 11.62 18.31
C THR A 253 -75.09 11.58 19.79
N PRO A 254 -74.93 12.70 20.54
CA PRO A 254 -75.51 12.87 21.87
C PRO A 254 -76.96 13.36 21.74
N GLY A 255 -77.88 12.72 22.47
CA GLY A 255 -79.34 12.90 22.33
C GLY A 255 -79.96 14.10 23.05
N ARG A 256 -81.30 14.16 23.06
CA ARG A 256 -82.08 14.97 24.04
C ARG A 256 -83.59 14.61 24.14
N ASN A 257 -83.98 14.12 25.34
CA ASN A 257 -85.21 14.33 26.17
C ASN A 257 -86.60 13.85 25.65
N LYS A 258 -87.49 13.20 26.44
CA LYS A 258 -88.18 13.67 27.68
C LYS A 258 -88.97 12.51 28.40
N PRO A 259 -89.57 12.75 29.60
CA PRO A 259 -89.87 11.76 30.65
C PRO A 259 -91.34 11.28 30.72
N GLY A 260 -91.60 10.22 31.50
CA GLY A 260 -92.93 9.91 32.05
C GLY A 260 -93.14 8.49 32.62
N THR A 261 -92.92 8.35 33.93
CA THR A 261 -93.87 7.77 34.93
C THR A 261 -94.25 6.26 34.95
N SER A 262 -94.05 5.69 36.16
CA SER A 262 -94.73 4.53 36.83
C SER A 262 -94.46 3.13 36.27
N SER A 263 -94.45 2.02 37.00
CA SER A 263 -94.41 1.64 38.43
C SER A 263 -94.41 0.10 38.41
N GLY A 264 -93.66 -0.59 39.27
CA GLY A 264 -93.83 -2.04 39.44
C GLY A 264 -92.54 -2.81 39.72
N GLU A 265 -92.28 -3.01 41.01
CA GLU A 265 -91.31 -3.90 41.63
C GLU A 265 -91.77 -5.39 41.53
N PRO A 266 -91.07 -6.39 42.10
CA PRO A 266 -89.79 -7.00 41.72
C PRO A 266 -89.94 -8.50 41.36
N HIS A 267 -88.92 -9.10 40.73
CA HIS A 267 -88.44 -10.43 41.14
C HIS A 267 -87.09 -10.81 40.50
N LEU A 268 -86.11 -11.08 41.38
CA LEU A 268 -84.94 -11.96 41.16
C LEU A 268 -85.38 -13.43 41.40
N PRO A 269 -84.66 -14.49 40.97
CA PRO A 269 -83.19 -14.58 40.94
C PRO A 269 -82.52 -15.31 39.75
N GLN A 270 -81.18 -15.23 39.81
CA GLN A 270 -80.04 -15.89 39.14
C GLN A 270 -80.16 -17.38 38.66
N PRO A 271 -79.06 -18.08 38.29
CA PRO A 271 -78.16 -17.90 37.13
C PRO A 271 -78.00 -19.24 36.34
N GLU A 272 -77.63 -19.23 35.06
CA GLU A 272 -77.22 -20.48 34.40
C GLU A 272 -75.98 -20.33 33.51
N LYS A 273 -74.97 -21.11 33.85
CA LYS A 273 -73.72 -21.34 33.13
C LYS A 273 -74.01 -22.23 31.92
N ILE A 274 -73.42 -21.95 30.76
CA ILE A 274 -73.07 -23.02 29.80
C ILE A 274 -71.68 -22.77 29.20
N HIS A 275 -70.82 -23.75 29.49
CA HIS A 275 -69.57 -24.10 28.82
C HIS A 275 -69.81 -24.62 27.39
N GLY A 276 -68.82 -24.48 26.51
CA GLY A 276 -68.64 -25.39 25.37
C GLY A 276 -68.02 -24.70 24.16
N THR A 277 -66.72 -24.82 23.91
CA THR A 277 -65.99 -25.92 23.21
C THR A 277 -65.96 -25.79 21.69
N ASN A 278 -64.71 -25.71 21.20
CA ASN A 278 -64.11 -26.60 20.20
C ASN A 278 -64.40 -26.36 18.70
N ASN A 279 -63.29 -26.44 17.93
CA ASN A 279 -63.09 -26.81 16.51
C ASN A 279 -61.83 -26.04 16.04
N GLN A 280 -60.62 -26.59 15.97
CA GLN A 280 -60.11 -27.82 15.36
C GLN A 280 -60.31 -27.90 13.84
N ALA A 281 -59.26 -27.53 13.09
CA ALA A 281 -58.83 -28.06 11.79
C ALA A 281 -57.39 -27.52 11.60
N ARG A 282 -56.27 -28.26 11.61
CA ARG A 282 -55.91 -29.55 10.99
C ARG A 282 -56.33 -29.62 9.52
N PHE A 283 -55.42 -29.19 8.65
CA PHE A 283 -55.21 -29.84 7.37
C PHE A 283 -53.71 -30.02 7.13
N SER A 284 -53.36 -31.25 6.80
CA SER A 284 -52.01 -31.75 6.52
C SER A 284 -52.13 -32.52 5.22
N GLU A 285 -51.36 -32.17 4.19
CA GLU A 285 -50.98 -33.10 3.12
C GLU A 285 -49.82 -32.43 2.34
N LYS A 286 -48.56 -32.85 2.46
CA LYS A 286 -47.92 -34.13 2.04
C LYS A 286 -47.69 -34.14 0.54
N GLU A 287 -46.47 -33.80 0.12
CA GLU A 287 -45.92 -34.39 -1.09
C GLU A 287 -44.44 -34.74 -0.90
N LYS A 288 -44.19 -36.05 -0.99
CA LYS A 288 -42.88 -36.69 -1.01
C LYS A 288 -42.48 -36.84 -2.46
N ASN A 289 -41.21 -36.62 -2.78
CA ASN A 289 -40.45 -37.29 -3.85
C ASN A 289 -39.01 -36.78 -3.80
N LYS A 290 -37.94 -37.52 -4.11
CA LYS A 290 -37.63 -38.95 -4.15
C LYS A 290 -36.12 -38.94 -4.34
N LEU A 291 -35.37 -39.49 -3.38
CA LEU A 291 -33.92 -39.59 -3.42
C LEU A 291 -33.54 -40.74 -4.37
N THR A 292 -32.78 -40.46 -5.43
CA THR A 292 -32.14 -41.48 -6.26
C THR A 292 -30.64 -41.19 -6.33
N SER A 293 -29.89 -42.09 -5.73
CA SER A 293 -28.45 -42.27 -5.87
C SER A 293 -28.10 -42.84 -7.24
N THR A 294 -27.18 -42.21 -7.96
CA THR A 294 -26.47 -42.80 -9.10
C THR A 294 -24.97 -42.56 -8.96
N THR A 295 -24.23 -43.65 -8.98
CA THR A 295 -22.77 -43.76 -8.94
C THR A 295 -22.20 -43.71 -10.37
N SER A 296 -20.97 -43.18 -10.49
CA SER A 296 -19.95 -43.28 -11.56
C SER A 296 -20.26 -42.79 -12.98
N ASP A 297 -19.59 -41.70 -13.39
CA ASP A 297 -18.34 -41.80 -14.19
C ASP A 297 -17.63 -40.44 -14.29
N SER A 298 -16.33 -40.42 -13.96
CA SER A 298 -15.46 -39.25 -14.08
C SER A 298 -15.07 -39.04 -15.54
N ARG A 299 -15.72 -38.08 -16.21
CA ARG A 299 -15.32 -37.59 -17.53
C ARG A 299 -14.67 -36.21 -17.36
N VAL A 300 -13.38 -36.13 -17.65
CA VAL A 300 -12.63 -34.87 -17.72
C VAL A 300 -13.16 -34.09 -18.92
N GLU A 301 -13.87 -33.00 -18.67
CA GLU A 301 -14.22 -32.03 -19.70
C GLU A 301 -13.11 -30.96 -19.77
N GLU A 302 -12.40 -30.95 -20.90
CA GLU A 302 -11.41 -29.93 -21.25
C GLU A 302 -12.14 -28.60 -21.47
N ILE A 303 -12.04 -27.70 -20.48
CA ILE A 303 -12.58 -26.34 -20.59
C ILE A 303 -11.68 -25.56 -21.56
N ARG A 304 -12.09 -25.46 -22.82
CA ARG A 304 -11.49 -24.52 -23.77
C ARG A 304 -12.12 -23.15 -23.56
N ILE A 305 -11.36 -22.22 -23.01
CA ILE A 305 -11.71 -20.81 -22.92
C ILE A 305 -11.44 -20.17 -24.30
N PRO A 306 -12.46 -19.76 -25.07
CA PRO A 306 -12.22 -19.01 -26.29
C PRO A 306 -11.71 -17.61 -25.93
N VAL A 307 -10.45 -17.33 -26.24
CA VAL A 307 -9.87 -15.98 -26.17
C VAL A 307 -10.55 -15.14 -27.25
N GLN A 308 -11.55 -14.35 -26.86
CA GLN A 308 -12.11 -13.34 -27.74
C GLN A 308 -11.08 -12.24 -27.92
N ALA A 309 -10.48 -12.17 -29.10
CA ALA A 309 -9.67 -11.04 -29.53
C ALA A 309 -10.55 -9.78 -29.52
N LYS A 310 -10.38 -8.92 -28.52
CA LYS A 310 -10.95 -7.58 -28.50
C LYS A 310 -10.38 -6.80 -29.68
N LYS A 311 -11.22 -6.56 -30.70
CA LYS A 311 -10.95 -5.56 -31.73
C LYS A 311 -10.71 -4.22 -31.03
N LYS A 312 -9.54 -3.63 -31.24
CA LYS A 312 -9.26 -2.23 -30.90
C LYS A 312 -10.14 -1.37 -31.80
N GLU A 313 -11.19 -0.82 -31.22
CA GLU A 313 -12.01 0.22 -31.83
C GLU A 313 -11.28 1.55 -31.60
N THR A 314 -10.55 2.01 -32.63
CA THR A 314 -9.89 3.31 -32.63
C THR A 314 -10.91 4.37 -33.06
N THR A 315 -11.48 5.08 -32.08
CA THR A 315 -12.29 6.26 -32.33
C THR A 315 -11.36 7.41 -32.70
N PHE A 316 -11.42 7.85 -33.96
CA PHE A 316 -10.78 9.08 -34.42
C PHE A 316 -11.58 10.27 -33.87
N LEU A 317 -10.95 11.08 -33.03
CA LEU A 317 -11.41 12.41 -32.67
C LEU A 317 -10.91 13.40 -33.73
N SER A 318 -11.84 13.95 -34.49
CA SER A 318 -11.63 15.04 -35.43
C SER A 318 -11.66 16.37 -34.71
N ASP A 319 -10.63 17.19 -34.93
CA ASP A 319 -10.56 18.59 -34.54
C ASP A 319 -11.56 19.42 -35.36
N GLU A 320 -12.48 20.12 -34.69
CA GLU A 320 -13.24 21.21 -35.29
C GLU A 320 -13.24 22.43 -34.37
N LYS A 321 -12.60 23.50 -34.87
CA LYS A 321 -12.60 24.86 -34.32
C LYS A 321 -13.97 25.51 -34.47
N GLY A 322 -14.42 26.22 -33.45
CA GLY A 322 -15.50 27.21 -33.56
C GLY A 322 -15.60 28.10 -32.34
N ASP A 323 -15.26 29.37 -32.50
CA ASP A 323 -15.41 30.46 -31.53
C ASP A 323 -16.87 30.74 -31.17
N THR A 324 -17.22 30.98 -29.90
CA THR A 324 -18.25 31.95 -29.45
C THR A 324 -18.13 32.22 -27.92
N GLN A 325 -17.99 33.49 -27.51
CA GLN A 325 -18.15 33.99 -26.11
C GLN A 325 -19.65 34.33 -25.79
N PRO A 326 -20.03 34.91 -24.64
CA PRO A 326 -20.06 34.40 -23.26
C PRO A 326 -21.49 34.52 -22.66
N SER A 327 -21.78 33.93 -21.50
CA SER A 327 -22.88 34.39 -20.64
C SER A 327 -22.62 34.14 -19.15
N GLU A 328 -22.77 35.20 -18.39
CA GLU A 328 -22.65 35.30 -16.93
C GLU A 328 -23.79 34.57 -16.18
N ASN A 329 -23.50 34.27 -14.92
CA ASN A 329 -24.35 33.84 -13.80
C ASN A 329 -24.52 32.33 -13.59
N GLU A 330 -23.65 31.75 -12.75
CA GLU A 330 -24.04 31.41 -11.37
C GLU A 330 -22.79 31.06 -10.53
N LYS A 331 -22.59 31.82 -9.44
CA LYS A 331 -21.59 31.55 -8.41
C LYS A 331 -22.17 30.55 -7.43
N LEU A 332 -21.68 29.31 -7.45
CA LEU A 332 -21.74 28.39 -6.31
C LEU A 332 -20.37 27.74 -6.15
N ARG A 333 -19.87 27.81 -4.91
CA ARG A 333 -18.50 27.49 -4.50
C ARG A 333 -18.18 26.01 -4.73
N GLU A 334 -17.15 25.72 -5.52
CA GLU A 334 -16.56 24.38 -5.70
C GLU A 334 -15.05 24.35 -5.34
N ASP A 335 -14.59 25.26 -4.47
CA ASP A 335 -13.15 25.41 -4.16
C ASP A 335 -12.67 24.62 -2.92
N GLU A 336 -13.36 23.55 -2.51
CA GLU A 336 -12.92 22.73 -1.36
C GLU A 336 -12.49 21.30 -1.70
N TRP A 337 -12.66 20.85 -2.95
CA TRP A 337 -12.28 19.49 -3.35
C TRP A 337 -10.78 19.31 -3.69
N PHE A 338 -10.03 20.39 -3.94
CA PHE A 338 -8.65 20.29 -4.44
C PHE A 338 -7.52 20.45 -3.41
N LYS A 339 -7.82 20.60 -2.12
CA LYS A 339 -6.77 20.80 -1.09
C LYS A 339 -5.96 19.54 -0.72
N GLY A 340 -6.29 18.38 -1.29
CA GLY A 340 -5.61 17.10 -0.97
C GLY A 340 -4.31 16.84 -1.74
N GLN A 341 -4.18 17.36 -2.98
CA GLN A 341 -3.01 17.02 -3.81
C GLN A 341 -1.78 17.89 -3.53
N ASP A 342 -1.97 19.16 -3.18
CA ASP A 342 -0.85 20.06 -2.85
C ASP A 342 -0.14 19.64 -1.55
N TYR A 343 -0.84 18.99 -0.63
CA TYR A 343 -0.26 18.50 0.62
C TYR A 343 0.69 17.31 0.40
N LEU A 344 0.37 16.42 -0.55
CA LEU A 344 1.24 15.31 -0.95
C LEU A 344 2.49 15.82 -1.67
N ARG A 345 2.34 16.85 -2.52
CA ARG A 345 3.47 17.50 -3.20
C ARG A 345 4.44 18.14 -2.21
N TYR A 346 3.92 18.87 -1.23
CA TYR A 346 4.73 19.50 -0.19
C TYR A 346 5.48 18.47 0.68
N LYS A 347 4.83 17.35 1.03
CA LYS A 347 5.47 16.26 1.79
C LYS A 347 6.54 15.49 0.99
N LEU A 348 6.35 15.32 -0.31
CA LEU A 348 7.36 14.71 -1.19
C LEU A 348 8.57 15.63 -1.39
N ASP A 349 8.34 16.94 -1.50
CA ASP A 349 9.40 17.94 -1.61
C ASP A 349 10.20 18.09 -0.29
N GLU A 350 9.56 17.92 0.87
CA GLU A 350 10.22 17.91 2.19
C GLU A 350 11.10 16.66 2.39
N LEU A 351 10.69 15.51 1.85
CA LEU A 351 11.43 14.24 1.96
C LEU A 351 12.61 14.12 0.99
N THR A 352 12.62 14.86 -0.12
CA THR A 352 13.64 14.73 -1.17
C THR A 352 14.76 15.76 -1.10
N GLY A 353 14.66 16.75 -0.19
CA GLY A 353 15.80 17.50 0.35
C GLY A 353 16.63 18.36 -0.62
N LYS A 354 16.34 18.35 -1.93
CA LYS A 354 16.97 19.20 -2.93
C LYS A 354 16.00 19.38 -4.10
N ILE A 355 15.63 20.61 -4.42
CA ILE A 355 15.43 21.01 -5.82
C ILE A 355 15.81 22.48 -6.01
N ASP A 356 16.56 22.65 -7.09
CA ASP A 356 16.94 23.89 -7.75
C ASP A 356 15.68 24.64 -8.23
N GLN A 357 15.50 25.88 -7.79
CA GLN A 357 14.29 26.69 -8.01
C GLN A 357 14.06 27.15 -9.48
N GLN A 358 14.78 26.58 -10.45
CA GLN A 358 14.87 27.16 -11.80
C GLN A 358 14.21 26.37 -12.93
N THR A 359 13.56 25.23 -12.65
CA THR A 359 12.81 24.49 -13.68
C THR A 359 11.30 24.73 -13.56
N ASP A 360 10.84 25.78 -14.23
CA ASP A 360 9.43 26.05 -14.49
C ASP A 360 8.78 24.88 -15.26
N GLY A 361 7.95 24.09 -14.55
CA GLY A 361 6.64 23.67 -15.04
C GLY A 361 6.54 22.78 -16.29
N LYS A 362 7.57 22.01 -16.65
CA LYS A 362 7.49 21.06 -17.77
C LYS A 362 7.93 19.65 -17.40
N TRP A 363 7.19 19.00 -16.51
CA TRP A 363 7.31 17.56 -16.32
C TRP A 363 6.04 16.90 -16.84
N PHE A 364 6.23 15.95 -17.78
CA PHE A 364 5.24 15.19 -18.56
C PHE A 364 4.71 15.83 -19.86
N GLU A 365 5.59 16.08 -20.82
CA GLU A 365 5.22 15.90 -22.24
C GLU A 365 5.30 14.38 -22.54
N GLY A 366 4.14 13.77 -22.80
CA GLY A 366 3.99 12.31 -22.93
C GLY A 366 4.84 11.67 -24.04
N GLN A 367 4.93 10.33 -24.01
CA GLN A 367 5.71 9.45 -24.91
C GLN A 367 5.65 9.75 -26.43
N HIS A 368 4.73 10.60 -26.89
CA HIS A 368 4.70 11.03 -28.30
C HIS A 368 5.75 12.09 -28.65
N ASP A 369 6.24 12.88 -27.70
CA ASP A 369 7.19 13.96 -28.00
C ASP A 369 8.65 13.47 -28.14
N THR A 370 9.00 12.38 -27.47
CA THR A 370 10.32 11.75 -27.61
C THR A 370 10.54 11.18 -29.01
N LYS A 371 9.48 10.63 -29.63
CA LYS A 371 9.57 10.07 -30.99
C LYS A 371 9.81 11.16 -32.05
N HIS A 372 9.22 12.34 -31.88
CA HIS A 372 9.45 13.48 -32.78
C HIS A 372 10.86 14.07 -32.62
N LYS A 373 11.38 14.17 -31.38
CA LYS A 373 12.76 14.63 -31.13
C LYS A 373 13.82 13.68 -31.69
N VAL A 374 13.59 12.38 -31.66
CA VAL A 374 14.51 11.37 -32.25
C VAL A 374 14.51 11.45 -33.78
N ASP A 375 13.34 11.62 -34.41
CA ASP A 375 13.26 11.78 -35.87
C ASP A 375 13.89 13.09 -36.36
N GLU A 376 13.77 14.18 -35.59
CA GLU A 376 14.37 15.46 -35.95
C GLU A 376 15.91 15.45 -35.83
N THR A 377 16.44 14.75 -34.83
CA THR A 377 17.89 14.57 -34.65
C THR A 377 18.50 13.66 -35.70
N LEU A 378 17.79 12.58 -36.09
CA LEU A 378 18.19 11.73 -37.21
C LEU A 378 18.21 12.50 -38.54
N LYS A 379 17.20 13.33 -38.82
CA LYS A 379 17.18 14.18 -40.03
C LYS A 379 18.32 15.21 -40.06
N LYS A 380 18.66 15.82 -38.92
CA LYS A 380 19.78 16.78 -38.84
C LYS A 380 21.14 16.10 -39.09
N ASN A 381 21.35 14.90 -38.57
CA ASN A 381 22.60 14.16 -38.79
C ASN A 381 22.77 13.69 -40.24
N VAL A 382 21.70 13.24 -40.91
CA VAL A 382 21.75 12.88 -42.34
C VAL A 382 22.05 14.11 -43.21
N LYS A 383 21.53 15.28 -42.86
CA LYS A 383 21.79 16.53 -43.60
C LYS A 383 23.23 17.02 -43.41
N LYS A 384 23.79 16.88 -42.21
CA LYS A 384 25.19 17.22 -41.91
C LYS A 384 26.19 16.32 -42.66
N LYS A 385 25.90 15.01 -42.74
CA LYS A 385 26.76 14.06 -43.46
C LYS A 385 26.80 14.32 -44.97
N LYS A 386 25.67 14.74 -45.57
CA LYS A 386 25.61 15.15 -46.98
C LYS A 386 26.34 16.48 -47.29
N SER A 387 26.47 17.38 -46.33
CA SER A 387 27.24 18.62 -46.52
C SER A 387 28.75 18.41 -46.39
N GLU A 388 29.21 17.39 -45.66
CA GLU A 388 30.63 17.07 -45.53
C GLU A 388 31.17 16.26 -46.73
N GLU A 389 30.35 15.43 -47.38
CA GLU A 389 30.73 14.70 -48.62
C GLU A 389 30.67 15.57 -49.90
N GLY A 390 30.16 16.79 -49.82
CA GLY A 390 29.99 17.69 -50.98
C GLY A 390 31.10 18.70 -51.21
N ILE A 391 32.18 18.67 -50.42
CA ILE A 391 33.25 19.70 -50.45
C ILE A 391 34.50 19.25 -51.25
N ASP A 392 34.60 17.98 -51.64
CA ASP A 392 35.69 17.48 -52.50
C ASP A 392 35.19 17.15 -53.93
N ASN A 393 34.75 18.17 -54.66
CA ASN A 393 34.69 18.15 -56.14
C ASN A 393 34.93 19.53 -56.74
#